data_AF-A0A376RKK8-F1
#
_entry.id   AF-A0A376RKK8-F1
#
_cell.length_a   1.000
_cell.length_b   1.000
_cell.length_c   1.000
_cell.angle_alpha   90.00
_cell.angle_beta   90.00
_cell.angle_gamma   90.00
#
_symmetry.space_group_name_H-M   'P 1'
#
loop_
_entity.id
_entity.type
_entity.pdbx_description
1 polymer ?
#
loop_
_entity_poly.entity_id
_entity_poly.type
_entity_poly.pdbx_seq_one_letter_code
_entity_poly.pdbx_strand_id
1 'polypeptide(L)'
;MWDVIDLSRWQFALTALYHFLFVPLTLGLIFLLAIMETIYVVTGKTIYRDMTRFWGKLFGINFALGVATGLTMEFQFGTNWSFYSNYVGDIFGAPLAMEALMAFFLESTFVGLFFFGWQRLNKYQHLLVTWLVAFGSNLSALWILNANGWMQYPTGAHFDIDTLRMEMTSFSELVFKPGQPGEICAHRNGGLRDRGHVYYGDQRLVFTARTGARCRITFVCHRFRLRYSGDYRYPATRRQFCV
;
A
#
# COMPACT_ATOMS: atom_id res chain seq x y z
N MET A 1 -9.94 -24.58 -23.96
CA MET A 1 -11.09 -23.81 -23.43
C MET A 1 -10.69 -23.37 -22.04
N TRP A 2 -10.82 -22.08 -21.70
CA TRP A 2 -10.47 -21.59 -20.38
C TRP A 2 -11.36 -22.28 -19.34
N ASP A 3 -10.75 -22.86 -18.30
CA ASP A 3 -11.50 -23.41 -17.17
C ASP A 3 -11.98 -22.27 -16.25
N VAL A 4 -13.02 -22.52 -15.47
CA VAL A 4 -13.59 -21.55 -14.53
C VAL A 4 -12.53 -21.09 -13.53
N ILE A 5 -11.70 -22.01 -13.05
CA ILE A 5 -10.60 -21.72 -12.11
C ILE A 5 -9.60 -20.74 -12.73
N ASP A 6 -9.23 -20.94 -13.99
CA ASP A 6 -8.28 -20.06 -14.68
C ASP A 6 -8.89 -18.67 -14.90
N LEU A 7 -10.18 -18.61 -15.23
CA LEU A 7 -10.88 -17.33 -15.41
C LEU A 7 -11.00 -16.55 -14.10
N SER A 8 -11.32 -17.23 -12.99
CA SER A 8 -11.36 -16.62 -11.65
C SER A 8 -9.98 -16.10 -11.23
N ARG A 9 -8.90 -16.82 -11.53
CA ARG A 9 -7.52 -16.35 -11.30
C ARG A 9 -7.18 -15.12 -12.12
N TRP A 10 -7.53 -15.12 -13.42
CA TRP A 10 -7.29 -13.97 -14.28
C TRP A 10 -8.08 -12.74 -13.86
N GLN A 11 -9.35 -12.91 -13.47
CA GLN A 11 -10.17 -11.82 -12.97
C GLN A 11 -9.57 -11.19 -11.70
N PHE A 12 -9.14 -12.03 -10.75
CA PHE A 12 -8.50 -11.55 -9.53
C PHE A 12 -7.16 -10.86 -9.82
N ALA A 13 -6.32 -11.47 -10.68
CA ALA A 13 -5.02 -10.92 -11.05
C ALA A 13 -5.14 -9.54 -11.73
N LEU A 14 -6.08 -9.37 -12.65
CA LEU A 14 -6.32 -8.09 -13.30
C LEU A 14 -6.81 -7.03 -12.31
N THR A 15 -7.75 -7.40 -11.44
CA THR A 15 -8.30 -6.48 -10.44
C THR A 15 -7.20 -6.04 -9.45
N ALA A 16 -6.37 -6.99 -9.00
CA ALA A 16 -5.24 -6.71 -8.13
C ALA A 16 -4.18 -5.85 -8.79
N LEU A 17 -3.83 -6.12 -10.05
CA LEU A 17 -2.89 -5.30 -10.81
C LEU A 17 -3.38 -3.85 -10.93
N TYR A 18 -4.64 -3.65 -11.32
CA TYR A 18 -5.22 -2.31 -11.44
C TYR A 18 -5.25 -1.58 -10.09
N HIS A 19 -5.65 -2.26 -9.02
CA HIS A 19 -5.66 -1.67 -7.68
C HIS A 19 -4.25 -1.24 -7.24
N PHE A 20 -3.26 -2.10 -7.44
CA PHE A 20 -1.88 -1.86 -7.03
C PHE A 20 -1.15 -0.77 -7.84
N LEU A 21 -1.72 -0.30 -8.96
CA LEU A 21 -1.21 0.90 -9.64
C LEU A 21 -1.49 2.18 -8.85
N PHE A 22 -2.64 2.23 -8.16
CA PHE A 22 -3.09 3.42 -7.45
C PHE A 22 -2.61 3.45 -5.99
N VAL A 23 -2.49 2.29 -5.33
CA VAL A 23 -2.14 2.19 -3.91
C VAL A 23 -0.77 2.81 -3.56
N PRO A 24 0.36 2.45 -4.22
CA PRO A 24 1.67 3.02 -3.90
C PRO A 24 1.73 4.53 -4.15
N LEU A 25 0.99 5.00 -5.17
CA LEU A 25 0.92 6.42 -5.49
C LEU A 25 0.18 7.19 -4.39
N THR A 26 -0.92 6.66 -3.84
CA THR A 26 -1.62 7.25 -2.69
C THR A 26 -0.72 7.29 -1.45
N LEU A 27 -0.07 6.17 -1.12
CA LEU A 27 0.83 6.06 0.04
C LEU A 27 2.03 7.01 -0.05
N GLY A 28 2.62 7.18 -1.23
CA GLY A 28 3.73 8.10 -1.44
C GLY A 28 3.29 9.57 -1.42
N LEU A 29 2.20 9.90 -2.12
CA LEU A 29 1.72 11.27 -2.22
C LEU A 29 1.23 11.81 -0.87
N ILE A 30 0.61 10.99 -0.03
CA ILE A 30 0.07 11.50 1.24
C ILE A 30 1.17 11.98 2.19
N PHE A 31 2.31 11.27 2.26
CA PHE A 31 3.46 11.74 3.04
C PHE A 31 4.07 13.00 2.44
N LEU A 32 4.16 13.08 1.12
CA LEU A 32 4.64 14.26 0.43
C LEU A 32 3.76 15.47 0.73
N LEU A 33 2.42 15.31 0.74
CA LEU A 33 1.47 16.34 1.13
C LEU A 33 1.64 16.74 2.60
N ALA A 34 1.76 15.77 3.51
CA ALA A 34 1.99 16.03 4.93
C ALA A 34 3.29 16.82 5.17
N ILE A 35 4.36 16.49 4.46
CA ILE A 35 5.65 17.20 4.55
C ILE A 35 5.51 18.63 3.98
N MET A 36 4.93 18.79 2.80
CA MET A 36 4.73 20.13 2.20
C MET A 36 3.88 21.02 3.09
N GLU A 37 2.84 20.47 3.70
CA GLU A 37 1.98 21.21 4.61
C GLU A 37 2.68 21.53 5.94
N THR A 38 3.50 20.61 6.47
CA THR A 38 4.34 20.88 7.65
C THR A 38 5.27 22.06 7.37
N ILE A 39 5.93 22.09 6.20
CA ILE A 39 6.79 23.20 5.79
C ILE A 39 5.98 24.50 5.66
N TYR A 40 4.75 24.44 5.13
CA TYR A 40 3.86 25.60 5.08
C TYR A 40 3.57 26.16 6.48
N VAL A 41 3.22 25.31 7.44
CA VAL A 41 2.89 25.74 8.81
C VAL A 41 4.09 26.34 9.53
N VAL A 42 5.27 25.77 9.36
CA VAL A 42 6.52 26.24 9.99
C VAL A 42 7.04 27.53 9.33
N THR A 43 7.09 27.58 7.99
CA THR A 43 7.69 28.71 7.27
C THR A 43 6.71 29.85 6.98
N GLY A 44 5.41 29.59 6.97
CA GLY A 44 4.38 30.55 6.60
C GLY A 44 4.36 30.91 5.10
N LYS A 45 5.24 30.32 4.27
CA LYS A 45 5.34 30.66 2.84
C LYS A 45 4.17 30.08 2.06
N THR A 46 3.37 30.94 1.43
CA THR A 46 2.15 30.57 0.68
C THR A 46 2.40 29.60 -0.48
N ILE A 47 3.61 29.58 -1.05
CA ILE A 47 3.98 28.66 -2.13
C ILE A 47 3.74 27.18 -1.75
N TYR A 48 4.06 26.78 -0.52
CA TYR A 48 3.88 25.39 -0.08
C TYR A 48 2.41 25.02 0.10
N ARG A 49 1.56 25.99 0.45
CA ARG A 49 0.10 25.80 0.49
C ARG A 49 -0.45 25.54 -0.91
N ASP A 50 0.00 26.31 -1.89
CA ASP A 50 -0.48 26.19 -3.27
C ASP A 50 0.04 24.88 -3.90
N MET A 51 1.27 24.46 -3.58
CA MET A 51 1.80 23.14 -3.92
C MET A 51 0.96 22.01 -3.30
N THR A 52 0.64 22.09 -2.01
CA THR A 52 -0.17 21.07 -1.31
C THR A 52 -1.56 20.95 -1.95
N ARG A 53 -2.17 22.08 -2.35
CA ARG A 53 -3.46 22.06 -3.07
C ARG A 53 -3.37 21.47 -4.47
N PHE A 54 -2.29 21.75 -5.20
CA PHE A 54 -2.08 21.21 -6.54
C PHE A 54 -1.91 19.69 -6.50
N TRP A 55 -0.98 19.20 -5.67
CA TRP A 55 -0.74 17.77 -5.50
C TRP A 55 -1.94 17.07 -4.85
N GLY A 56 -2.66 17.77 -3.97
CA GLY A 56 -3.89 17.29 -3.34
C GLY A 56 -4.98 16.94 -4.36
N LYS A 57 -5.12 17.72 -5.46
CA LYS A 57 -6.07 17.38 -6.53
C LYS A 57 -5.75 16.06 -7.22
N LEU A 58 -4.48 15.82 -7.53
CA LEU A 58 -4.02 14.56 -8.14
C LEU A 58 -4.20 13.39 -7.17
N PHE A 59 -3.87 13.61 -5.89
CA PHE A 59 -4.13 12.65 -4.83
C PHE A 59 -5.62 12.27 -4.76
N GLY A 60 -6.54 13.24 -4.81
CA GLY A 60 -7.98 12.96 -4.73
C GLY A 60 -8.51 12.10 -5.89
N ILE A 61 -8.05 12.34 -7.12
CA ILE A 61 -8.43 11.53 -8.29
C ILE A 61 -7.90 10.10 -8.12
N ASN A 62 -6.64 9.95 -7.72
CA ASN A 62 -6.02 8.65 -7.50
C ASN A 62 -6.70 7.87 -6.37
N PHE A 63 -7.02 8.58 -5.28
CA PHE A 63 -7.69 8.03 -4.12
C PHE A 63 -9.08 7.48 -4.47
N ALA A 64 -9.88 8.22 -5.24
CA ALA A 64 -11.21 7.76 -5.67
C ALA A 64 -11.15 6.45 -6.47
N LEU A 65 -10.19 6.33 -7.40
CA LEU A 65 -9.98 5.09 -8.16
C LEU A 65 -9.44 3.96 -7.27
N GLY A 66 -8.55 4.27 -6.33
CA GLY A 66 -8.06 3.33 -5.33
C GLY A 66 -9.18 2.73 -4.49
N VAL A 67 -10.09 3.57 -3.97
CA VAL A 67 -11.25 3.12 -3.19
C VAL A 67 -12.19 2.25 -4.03
N ALA A 68 -12.53 2.67 -5.25
CA ALA A 68 -13.42 1.89 -6.12
C ALA A 68 -12.86 0.50 -6.46
N THR A 69 -11.56 0.43 -6.77
CA THR A 69 -10.88 -0.83 -7.07
C THR A 69 -10.67 -1.70 -5.82
N GLY A 70 -10.46 -1.11 -4.64
CA GLY A 70 -10.35 -1.81 -3.36
C GLY A 70 -11.65 -2.50 -2.97
N LEU A 71 -12.78 -1.78 -3.04
CA LEU A 71 -14.12 -2.35 -2.81
C LEU A 71 -14.39 -3.54 -3.74
N THR A 72 -14.00 -3.42 -5.01
CA THR A 72 -14.16 -4.50 -5.99
C THR A 72 -13.34 -5.74 -5.58
N MET A 73 -12.13 -5.55 -5.08
CA MET A 73 -11.28 -6.65 -4.61
C MET A 73 -11.86 -7.32 -3.35
N GLU A 74 -12.35 -6.55 -2.40
CA GLU A 74 -12.96 -7.07 -1.17
C GLU A 74 -14.16 -7.99 -1.48
N PHE A 75 -15.06 -7.54 -2.35
CA PHE A 75 -16.21 -8.35 -2.78
C PHE A 75 -15.82 -9.55 -3.67
N GLN A 76 -14.65 -9.54 -4.31
CA GLN A 76 -14.17 -10.68 -5.09
C GLN A 76 -13.83 -11.90 -4.22
N PHE A 77 -13.39 -11.70 -2.98
CA PHE A 77 -13.20 -12.81 -2.04
C PHE A 77 -14.52 -13.54 -1.75
N GLY A 78 -15.63 -12.81 -1.64
CA GLY A 78 -16.95 -13.40 -1.39
C GLY A 78 -17.58 -14.06 -2.61
N THR A 79 -17.46 -13.42 -3.79
CA THR A 79 -18.17 -13.84 -5.01
C THR A 79 -17.46 -14.96 -5.76
N ASN A 80 -16.16 -14.84 -6.00
CA ASN A 80 -15.39 -15.79 -6.81
C ASN A 80 -14.65 -16.85 -5.97
N TRP A 81 -14.43 -16.59 -4.69
CA TRP A 81 -13.63 -17.43 -3.80
C TRP A 81 -14.43 -17.88 -2.55
N SER A 82 -15.66 -18.33 -2.75
CA SER A 82 -16.60 -18.67 -1.67
C SER A 82 -16.10 -19.81 -0.75
N PHE A 83 -15.44 -20.83 -1.30
CA PHE A 83 -14.87 -21.91 -0.50
C PHE A 83 -13.69 -21.41 0.35
N TYR A 84 -12.81 -20.59 -0.23
CA TYR A 84 -11.71 -19.96 0.50
C TYR A 84 -12.24 -19.09 1.65
N SER A 85 -13.23 -18.24 1.38
CA SER A 85 -13.85 -17.39 2.39
C SER A 85 -14.50 -18.18 3.53
N ASN A 86 -15.10 -19.34 3.25
CA ASN A 86 -15.60 -20.22 4.30
C ASN A 86 -14.45 -20.91 5.07
N TYR A 87 -13.42 -21.35 4.36
CA TYR A 87 -12.33 -22.15 4.92
C TYR A 87 -11.40 -21.35 5.85
N VAL A 88 -11.06 -20.11 5.50
CA VAL A 88 -10.13 -19.27 6.28
C VAL A 88 -10.77 -17.97 6.82
N GLY A 89 -12.09 -17.83 6.70
CA GLY A 89 -12.80 -16.59 7.01
C GLY A 89 -12.60 -16.08 8.44
N ASP A 90 -12.49 -16.99 9.41
CA ASP A 90 -12.26 -16.63 10.82
C ASP A 90 -10.92 -15.91 11.04
N ILE A 91 -9.92 -16.27 10.23
CA ILE A 91 -8.54 -15.81 10.39
C ILE A 91 -8.22 -14.65 9.45
N PHE A 92 -8.60 -14.79 8.17
CA PHE A 92 -8.36 -13.81 7.12
C PHE A 92 -9.35 -12.64 7.19
N GLY A 93 -10.58 -12.88 7.65
CA GLY A 93 -11.62 -11.86 7.76
C GLY A 93 -11.36 -10.86 8.89
N ALA A 94 -10.70 -11.27 9.98
CA ALA A 94 -10.42 -10.38 11.11
C ALA A 94 -9.51 -9.19 10.73
N PRO A 95 -8.34 -9.36 10.07
CA PRO A 95 -7.54 -8.24 9.57
C PRO A 95 -8.27 -7.34 8.57
N LEU A 96 -9.06 -7.90 7.66
CA LEU A 96 -9.84 -7.14 6.67
C LEU A 96 -10.91 -6.28 7.34
N ALA A 97 -11.64 -6.83 8.31
CA ALA A 97 -12.61 -6.06 9.08
C ALA A 97 -11.94 -4.94 9.88
N MET A 98 -10.76 -5.21 10.47
CA MET A 98 -9.98 -4.21 11.20
C MET A 98 -9.46 -3.09 10.30
N GLU A 99 -9.03 -3.42 9.08
CA GLU A 99 -8.67 -2.45 8.04
C GLU A 99 -9.85 -1.51 7.74
N ALA A 100 -11.02 -2.08 7.45
CA ALA A 100 -12.20 -1.29 7.10
C ALA A 100 -12.66 -0.38 8.24
N LEU A 101 -12.72 -0.90 9.47
CA LEU A 101 -13.22 -0.17 10.63
C LEU A 101 -12.23 0.87 11.15
N MET A 102 -10.93 0.57 11.16
CA MET A 102 -9.93 1.47 11.75
C MET A 102 -9.27 2.38 10.70
N ALA A 103 -8.77 1.82 9.60
CA ALA A 103 -7.94 2.56 8.67
C ALA A 103 -8.79 3.27 7.61
N PHE A 104 -9.67 2.54 6.94
CA PHE A 104 -10.50 3.08 5.86
C PHE A 104 -11.47 4.16 6.36
N PHE A 105 -12.11 3.94 7.52
CA PHE A 105 -13.00 4.93 8.11
C PHE A 105 -12.26 6.22 8.50
N LEU A 106 -11.07 6.09 9.09
CA LEU A 106 -10.22 7.22 9.46
C LEU A 106 -9.78 7.99 8.21
N GLU A 107 -9.24 7.29 7.22
CA GLU A 107 -8.74 7.88 5.98
C GLU A 107 -9.86 8.58 5.21
N SER A 108 -10.99 7.90 4.95
CA SER A 108 -12.12 8.48 4.18
C SER A 108 -12.72 9.71 4.86
N THR A 109 -12.83 9.71 6.19
CA THR A 109 -13.33 10.86 6.95
C THR A 109 -12.36 12.04 6.85
N PHE A 110 -11.08 11.82 7.15
CA PHE A 110 -10.10 12.92 7.17
C PHE A 110 -9.71 13.41 5.78
N VAL A 111 -9.77 12.59 4.73
CA VAL A 111 -9.61 13.04 3.34
C VAL A 111 -10.71 14.04 2.96
N GLY A 112 -11.95 13.82 3.39
CA GLY A 112 -13.03 14.79 3.21
C GLY A 112 -12.70 16.13 3.88
N LEU A 113 -12.21 16.10 5.13
CA LEU A 113 -11.77 17.30 5.82
C LEU A 113 -10.55 17.97 5.17
N PHE A 114 -9.62 17.21 4.58
CA PHE A 114 -8.44 17.75 3.89
C PHE A 114 -8.83 18.60 2.66
N PHE A 115 -9.86 18.20 1.91
CA PHE A 115 -10.31 18.98 0.75
C PHE A 115 -11.16 20.19 1.11
N PHE A 116 -12.08 20.04 2.07
CA PHE A 116 -13.03 21.10 2.42
C PHE A 116 -12.58 21.98 3.61
N GLY A 117 -11.55 21.56 4.34
CA GLY A 117 -11.08 22.19 5.58
C GLY A 117 -10.26 23.45 5.39
N TRP A 118 -9.80 23.77 4.18
CA TRP A 118 -8.89 24.89 3.92
C TRP A 118 -9.36 26.28 4.38
N GLN A 119 -10.69 26.52 4.42
CA GLN A 119 -11.26 27.78 4.91
C GLN A 119 -11.92 27.67 6.29
N ARG A 120 -12.11 26.44 6.80
CA ARG A 120 -12.84 26.19 8.06
C ARG A 120 -11.95 25.79 9.22
N LEU A 121 -10.74 25.29 8.95
CA LEU A 121 -9.79 24.82 9.96
C LEU A 121 -8.63 25.81 10.11
N ASN A 122 -8.09 25.89 11.32
CA ASN A 122 -6.81 26.57 11.55
C ASN A 122 -5.67 25.78 10.89
N LYS A 123 -4.58 26.46 10.51
CA LYS A 123 -3.41 25.85 9.85
C LYS A 123 -2.82 24.63 10.59
N TYR A 124 -2.86 24.64 11.94
CA TYR A 124 -2.41 23.51 12.74
C TYR A 124 -3.41 22.34 12.76
N GLN A 125 -4.71 22.65 12.73
CA GLN A 125 -5.76 21.62 12.66
C GLN A 125 -5.77 20.96 11.29
N HIS A 126 -5.58 21.73 10.22
CA HIS A 126 -5.45 21.18 8.87
C HIS A 126 -4.23 20.27 8.75
N LEU A 127 -3.08 20.68 9.33
CA LEU A 127 -1.88 19.85 9.37
C LEU A 127 -2.11 18.53 10.11
N LEU A 128 -2.81 18.56 11.25
CA LEU A 128 -3.16 17.36 12.00
C LEU A 128 -4.01 16.41 11.16
N VAL A 129 -5.01 16.94 10.44
CA VAL A 129 -5.85 16.16 9.53
C VAL A 129 -4.99 15.46 8.46
N THR A 130 -4.07 16.19 7.82
CA THR A 130 -3.20 15.62 6.77
C THR A 130 -2.29 14.52 7.30
N TRP A 131 -1.77 14.66 8.53
CA TRP A 131 -0.99 13.61 9.19
C TRP A 131 -1.84 12.39 9.59
N LEU A 132 -3.08 12.61 10.02
CA LEU A 132 -4.01 11.52 10.32
C LEU A 132 -4.36 10.74 9.05
N VAL A 133 -4.57 11.40 7.91
CA VAL A 133 -4.74 10.70 6.62
C VAL A 133 -3.50 9.87 6.31
N ALA A 134 -2.30 10.45 6.42
CA ALA A 134 -1.05 9.71 6.17
C ALA A 134 -0.92 8.47 7.06
N PHE A 135 -1.26 8.61 8.35
CA PHE A 135 -1.23 7.49 9.29
C PHE A 135 -2.29 6.43 8.97
N GLY A 136 -3.50 6.84 8.60
CA GLY A 136 -4.59 5.97 8.17
C GLY A 136 -4.20 5.09 6.98
N SER A 137 -3.65 5.70 5.92
CA SER A 137 -3.20 4.94 4.75
C SER A 137 -2.11 3.91 5.10
N ASN A 138 -1.19 4.24 6.03
CA ASN A 138 -0.17 3.29 6.48
C ASN A 138 -0.73 2.15 7.33
N LEU A 139 -1.76 2.44 8.13
CA LEU A 139 -2.44 1.43 8.92
C LEU A 139 -3.20 0.44 8.03
N SER A 140 -3.85 0.91 6.97
CA SER A 140 -4.47 0.03 5.96
C SER A 140 -3.42 -0.87 5.29
N ALA A 141 -2.29 -0.29 4.85
CA ALA A 141 -1.18 -1.06 4.28
C ALA A 141 -0.64 -2.13 5.25
N LEU A 142 -0.63 -1.85 6.56
CA LEU A 142 -0.19 -2.83 7.57
C LEU A 142 -1.16 -4.01 7.66
N TRP A 143 -2.47 -3.76 7.72
CA TRP A 143 -3.47 -4.82 7.89
C TRP A 143 -3.58 -5.71 6.65
N ILE A 144 -3.56 -5.13 5.45
CA ILE A 144 -3.65 -5.92 4.21
C ILE A 144 -2.40 -6.76 3.99
N LEU A 145 -1.20 -6.23 4.30
CA LEU A 145 0.04 -7.00 4.24
C LEU A 145 0.10 -8.07 5.32
N ASN A 146 -0.51 -7.85 6.48
CA ASN A 146 -0.62 -8.88 7.49
C ASN A 146 -1.50 -10.05 7.02
N ALA A 147 -2.63 -9.74 6.37
CA ALA A 147 -3.49 -10.75 5.77
C ALA A 147 -2.75 -11.54 4.67
N ASN A 148 -2.04 -10.85 3.78
CA ASN A 148 -1.22 -11.49 2.74
C ASN A 148 -0.07 -12.32 3.31
N GLY A 149 0.63 -11.81 4.34
CA GLY A 149 1.73 -12.52 5.01
C GLY A 149 1.23 -13.79 5.70
N TRP A 150 0.02 -13.78 6.25
CA TRP A 150 -0.61 -14.97 6.80
C TRP A 150 -0.90 -16.03 5.72
N MET A 151 -1.31 -15.62 4.51
CA MET A 151 -1.51 -16.57 3.40
C MET A 151 -0.22 -17.29 3.00
N GLN A 152 0.94 -16.63 3.13
CA GLN A 152 2.24 -17.24 2.85
C GLN A 152 2.74 -18.12 4.02
N TYR A 153 2.54 -17.67 5.26
CA TYR A 153 2.99 -18.35 6.47
C TYR A 153 1.84 -18.48 7.50
N PRO A 154 0.98 -19.50 7.35
CA PRO A 154 -0.19 -19.67 8.21
C PRO A 154 0.27 -20.12 9.61
N THR A 155 0.27 -19.16 10.53
CA THR A 155 0.64 -19.33 11.95
C THR A 155 -0.49 -18.76 12.82
N GLY A 156 -0.69 -19.32 14.02
CA GLY A 156 -1.81 -18.96 14.90
C GLY A 156 -3.17 -19.50 14.45
N ALA A 157 -3.18 -20.62 13.74
CA ALA A 157 -4.37 -21.25 13.18
C ALA A 157 -4.32 -22.77 13.34
N HIS A 158 -5.48 -23.41 13.57
CA HIS A 158 -5.62 -24.86 13.59
C HIS A 158 -6.82 -25.30 12.73
N PHE A 159 -6.78 -26.52 12.24
CA PHE A 159 -7.88 -27.10 11.47
C PHE A 159 -8.84 -27.84 12.40
N ASP A 160 -10.11 -27.47 12.38
CA ASP A 160 -11.18 -28.19 13.08
C ASP A 160 -11.92 -29.11 12.10
N ILE A 161 -12.08 -30.37 12.50
CA ILE A 161 -12.73 -31.43 11.74
C ILE A 161 -14.26 -31.28 11.81
N ASP A 162 -14.79 -30.69 12.88
CA ASP A 162 -16.24 -30.52 13.08
C ASP A 162 -16.80 -29.38 12.23
N THR A 163 -16.07 -28.27 12.14
CA THR A 163 -16.47 -27.09 11.34
C THR A 163 -15.94 -27.13 9.90
N LEU A 164 -14.98 -28.03 9.60
CA LEU A 164 -14.27 -28.15 8.32
C LEU A 164 -13.57 -26.84 7.90
N ARG A 165 -13.08 -26.07 8.87
CA ARG A 165 -12.50 -24.73 8.69
C ARG A 165 -11.21 -24.57 9.48
N MET A 166 -10.42 -23.58 9.08
CA MET A 166 -9.28 -23.12 9.87
C MET A 166 -9.77 -22.09 10.88
N GLU A 167 -9.61 -22.39 12.16
CA GLU A 167 -10.01 -21.53 13.28
C GLU A 167 -8.80 -20.86 13.92
N MET A 168 -8.99 -19.61 14.35
CA MET A 168 -7.92 -18.82 14.96
C MET A 168 -7.59 -19.34 16.36
N THR A 169 -6.31 -19.69 16.60
CA THR A 169 -5.85 -20.05 17.95
C THR A 169 -5.34 -18.85 18.72
N SER A 170 -4.63 -17.93 18.05
CA SER A 170 -4.13 -16.71 18.70
C SER A 170 -4.02 -15.52 17.74
N PHE A 171 -4.65 -14.41 18.13
CA PHE A 171 -4.59 -13.16 17.37
C PHE A 171 -3.20 -12.51 17.44
N SER A 172 -2.48 -12.67 18.56
CA SER A 172 -1.14 -12.08 18.72
C SER A 172 -0.10 -12.73 17.81
N GLU A 173 -0.13 -14.05 17.63
CA GLU A 173 0.76 -14.72 16.66
C GLU A 173 0.30 -14.47 15.22
N LEU A 174 -0.97 -14.10 15.03
CA LEU A 174 -1.43 -13.61 13.75
C LEU A 174 -0.78 -12.28 13.37
N VAL A 175 -0.73 -11.34 14.31
CA VAL A 175 -0.28 -9.96 14.09
C VAL A 175 1.22 -9.76 14.29
N PHE A 176 1.93 -10.68 14.96
CA PHE A 176 3.37 -10.57 15.25
C PHE A 176 4.15 -11.81 14.80
N LYS A 177 4.14 -12.10 13.50
CA LYS A 177 4.82 -13.26 12.92
C LYS A 177 6.33 -13.02 12.73
N PRO A 178 7.20 -14.03 12.93
CA PRO A 178 8.60 -13.93 12.55
C PRO A 178 8.72 -13.74 11.03
N GLY A 179 9.22 -12.57 10.60
CA GLY A 179 9.37 -12.18 9.17
C GLY A 179 8.53 -10.95 8.77
N GLN A 180 7.44 -10.67 9.49
CA GLN A 180 6.51 -9.58 9.20
C GLN A 180 7.13 -8.17 9.28
N PRO A 181 8.03 -7.83 10.23
CA PRO A 181 8.71 -6.53 10.20
C PRO A 181 9.55 -6.35 8.92
N GLY A 182 10.10 -7.43 8.37
CA GLY A 182 10.88 -7.42 7.14
C GLY A 182 10.04 -7.12 5.90
N GLU A 183 8.86 -7.74 5.78
CA GLU A 183 7.93 -7.56 4.65
C GLU A 183 7.23 -6.19 4.71
N ILE A 184 6.80 -5.73 5.89
CA ILE A 184 6.28 -4.37 6.08
C ILE A 184 7.36 -3.33 5.72
N CYS A 185 8.60 -3.52 6.19
CA CYS A 185 9.70 -2.65 5.80
C CYS A 185 10.05 -2.78 4.32
N ALA A 186 9.93 -3.95 3.68
CA ALA A 186 10.25 -4.15 2.26
C ALA A 186 9.17 -3.59 1.33
N HIS A 187 7.89 -3.65 1.69
CA HIS A 187 6.81 -3.01 0.94
C HIS A 187 6.78 -1.49 1.16
N ARG A 188 6.98 -1.02 2.41
CA ARG A 188 7.18 0.41 2.70
C ARG A 188 8.41 0.96 1.99
N ASN A 189 9.50 0.19 1.97
CA ASN A 189 10.74 0.51 1.26
C ASN A 189 10.83 -0.17 -0.11
N GLY A 190 9.70 -0.50 -0.74
CA GLY A 190 9.66 -1.11 -2.08
C GLY A 190 10.19 -0.17 -3.17
N GLY A 191 10.51 1.08 -2.81
CA GLY A 191 11.31 2.03 -3.60
C GLY A 191 12.65 2.42 -2.96
N LEU A 192 13.13 1.72 -1.93
CA LEU A 192 14.23 2.18 -1.06
C LEU A 192 15.26 1.11 -0.66
N ARG A 193 15.09 -0.17 -1.05
CA ARG A 193 16.01 -1.23 -0.62
C ARG A 193 16.56 -2.07 -1.75
N ASP A 194 17.30 -1.42 -2.65
CA ASP A 194 18.41 -2.08 -3.34
C ASP A 194 19.68 -1.24 -3.19
N ARG A 195 20.64 -1.81 -2.44
CA ARG A 195 22.01 -1.33 -2.16
C ARG A 195 22.31 0.15 -2.47
N GLY A 196 22.17 1.03 -1.48
CA GLY A 196 22.76 2.38 -1.52
C GLY A 196 22.26 3.31 -2.64
N HIS A 197 21.26 2.88 -3.39
CA HIS A 197 20.65 3.63 -4.48
C HIS A 197 19.15 3.64 -4.25
N VAL A 198 18.62 4.83 -3.93
CA VAL A 198 17.18 5.07 -3.93
C VAL A 198 16.70 4.96 -5.37
N TYR A 199 16.22 3.79 -5.76
CA TYR A 199 15.46 3.60 -6.99
C TYR A 199 13.98 3.87 -6.66
N TYR A 200 13.62 5.16 -6.66
CA TYR A 200 12.28 5.52 -7.12
C TYR A 200 12.16 4.93 -8.52
N GLY A 201 11.04 4.27 -8.83
CA GLY A 201 10.79 3.65 -10.14
C GLY A 201 11.23 4.55 -11.29
N ASP A 202 11.65 3.92 -12.40
CA ASP A 202 12.29 4.43 -13.61
C ASP A 202 11.62 5.68 -14.25
N GLN A 203 11.63 6.76 -13.48
CA GLN A 203 11.25 8.13 -13.76
C GLN A 203 12.10 8.96 -12.79
N ARG A 204 13.39 9.10 -13.11
CA ARG A 204 14.26 10.08 -12.48
C ARG A 204 13.74 11.49 -12.82
N LEU A 205 12.81 12.00 -12.03
CA LEU A 205 12.50 13.43 -11.98
C LEU A 205 13.48 14.10 -11.01
N VAL A 206 14.68 14.37 -11.52
CA VAL A 206 15.66 15.21 -10.82
C VAL A 206 15.20 16.66 -10.97
N PHE A 207 14.53 17.20 -9.96
CA PHE A 207 14.28 18.63 -9.85
C PHE A 207 15.56 19.33 -9.37
N THR A 208 16.52 19.56 -10.27
CA THR A 208 17.57 20.55 -10.03
C THR A 208 16.99 21.95 -10.24
N ALA A 209 16.52 22.57 -9.17
CA ALA A 209 16.30 24.01 -9.16
C ALA A 209 17.67 24.72 -9.16
N ARG A 210 18.25 24.95 -10.35
CA ARG A 210 19.25 25.99 -10.51
C ARG A 210 18.52 27.32 -10.69
N THR A 211 18.84 28.25 -9.80
CA THR A 211 18.54 29.68 -9.96
C THR A 211 19.03 30.16 -11.33
N GLY A 212 18.12 30.41 -12.26
CA GLY A 212 18.43 30.97 -13.58
C GLY A 212 17.71 30.24 -14.73
N ALA A 213 16.76 30.95 -15.33
CA ALA A 213 15.90 30.57 -16.45
C ALA A 213 16.51 29.60 -17.51
N ARG A 214 15.97 28.38 -17.58
CA ARG A 214 15.61 27.55 -18.77
C ARG A 214 15.52 26.08 -18.35
N CYS A 215 14.33 25.49 -18.43
CA CYS A 215 14.11 24.07 -18.14
C CYS A 215 14.33 23.26 -19.42
N ARG A 216 15.31 22.34 -19.44
CA ARG A 216 15.54 21.39 -20.54
C ARG A 216 15.56 19.98 -19.95
N ILE A 217 14.68 19.12 -20.45
CA ILE A 217 14.58 17.70 -20.06
C ILE A 217 15.45 16.90 -21.04
N THR A 218 16.33 16.03 -20.55
CA THR A 218 17.16 15.15 -21.39
C THR A 218 17.18 13.75 -20.80
N PHE A 219 16.84 12.75 -21.62
CA PHE A 219 16.82 11.33 -21.26
C PHE A 219 18.11 10.66 -21.74
N VAL A 220 18.81 9.91 -20.86
CA VAL A 220 20.01 9.12 -21.21
C VAL A 220 19.82 7.70 -20.71
N CYS A 221 19.97 6.71 -21.59
CA CYS A 221 19.80 5.28 -21.32
C CYS A 221 21.16 4.56 -21.45
N HIS A 222 21.60 3.82 -20.42
CA HIS A 222 22.82 3.01 -20.48
C HIS A 222 22.56 1.54 -20.10
N ARG A 223 23.00 0.64 -21.00
CA ARG A 223 23.01 -0.84 -20.97
C ARG A 223 23.56 -1.44 -19.66
N PHE A 224 22.87 -2.42 -19.07
CA PHE A 224 23.32 -3.19 -17.89
C PHE A 224 23.91 -4.56 -18.29
N ARG A 225 25.10 -4.91 -17.76
CA ARG A 225 25.79 -6.20 -17.93
C ARG A 225 25.89 -6.87 -16.56
N LEU A 226 25.26 -8.04 -16.38
CA LEU A 226 25.19 -8.78 -15.11
C LEU A 226 26.50 -9.55 -14.83
N ARG A 227 27.04 -9.41 -13.62
CA ARG A 227 28.07 -10.29 -13.04
C ARG A 227 27.56 -10.74 -11.66
N TYR A 228 27.31 -12.05 -11.53
CA TYR A 228 26.93 -12.70 -10.27
C TYR A 228 28.18 -13.19 -9.54
N SER A 229 28.29 -12.89 -8.24
CA SER A 229 29.19 -13.58 -7.30
C SER A 229 28.38 -13.79 -6.03
N GLY A 230 28.16 -15.05 -5.67
CA GLY A 230 27.34 -15.47 -4.54
C GLY A 230 28.17 -16.10 -3.44
N ASP A 231 27.61 -16.13 -2.24
CA ASP A 231 27.91 -17.13 -1.21
C ASP A 231 26.82 -17.06 -0.12
N TYR A 232 25.83 -17.97 -0.18
CA TYR A 232 25.05 -18.40 0.98
C TYR A 232 24.63 -19.86 0.77
N ARG A 233 25.14 -20.74 1.64
CA ARG A 233 24.80 -22.16 1.73
C ARG A 233 23.49 -22.34 2.51
N TYR A 234 22.44 -22.80 1.84
CA TYR A 234 21.37 -23.63 2.41
C TYR A 234 20.86 -24.57 1.30
N PRO A 235 20.47 -25.82 1.62
CA PRO A 235 20.23 -26.85 0.61
C PRO A 235 18.95 -26.57 -0.18
N ALA A 236 19.09 -26.69 -1.50
CA ALA A 236 18.01 -26.55 -2.46
C ALA A 236 17.04 -27.75 -2.40
N THR A 237 15.77 -27.48 -2.06
CA THR A 237 14.66 -28.37 -2.42
C THR A 237 13.44 -27.53 -2.85
N ARG A 238 13.36 -27.38 -4.18
CA ARG A 238 12.18 -27.33 -5.07
C ARG A 238 10.95 -26.49 -4.68
N ARG A 239 10.78 -25.44 -5.49
CA ARG A 239 9.57 -25.03 -6.25
C ARG A 239 8.23 -25.13 -5.51
N GLN A 240 7.67 -23.98 -5.12
CA GLN A 240 6.28 -23.68 -5.46
C GLN A 240 5.98 -22.18 -5.46
N PHE A 241 5.36 -21.81 -6.57
CA PHE A 241 4.71 -20.58 -7.02
C PHE A 241 4.40 -19.48 -6.00
N CYS A 242 4.83 -18.27 -6.36
CA CYS A 242 4.19 -17.02 -5.96
C CYS A 242 2.72 -17.00 -6.36
N VAL A 243 1.87 -16.52 -5.45
CA VAL A 243 0.75 -15.63 -5.75
C VAL A 243 1.08 -14.31 -5.09
#